data_AF-A0A4Z2FJM7-F1
#
_entry.id   AF-A0A4Z2FJM7-F1
#
_cell.length_a   1.000
_cell.length_b   1.000
_cell.length_c   1.000
_cell.angle_alpha   90.00
_cell.angle_beta   90.00
_cell.angle_gamma   90.00
#
_symmetry.space_group_name_H-M   'P 1'
#
loop_
_entity.id
_entity.type
_entity.pdbx_description
1 polymer ?
#
loop_
_entity_poly.entity_id
_entity_poly.type
_entity_poly.pdbx_seq_one_letter_code
_entity_poly.pdbx_strand_id
1 'polypeptide(L)'
;MGGMVTAQICEEFTDLDLSHAIVGTSLQVRLLLYTRDNGTCGTLLSHSDPSHAHPRVNWSRPTAFVIHGYRPTGSPPMWLQRITELLLSRADGNVVVVDWNRGAANINYMKVVENTRAAGDNLTAFVKKIQVFDLRIE
;
A
#
# COMPACT_ATOMS: atom_id res chain seq x y z
N MET A 1 -26.87 -23.84 8.46
CA MET A 1 -26.63 -23.40 7.07
C MET A 1 -25.23 -22.81 7.04
N GLY A 2 -24.25 -23.56 6.52
CA GLY A 2 -22.86 -23.13 6.48
C GLY A 2 -22.69 -22.01 5.46
N GLY A 3 -22.41 -20.80 5.93
CA GLY A 3 -22.05 -19.69 5.07
C GLY A 3 -20.78 -20.04 4.31
N MET A 4 -20.83 -19.90 2.98
CA MET A 4 -19.70 -20.08 2.09
C MET A 4 -18.65 -19.01 2.43
N VAL A 5 -17.57 -19.40 3.13
CA VAL A 5 -16.41 -18.54 3.35
C VAL A 5 -15.77 -18.34 1.97
N THR A 6 -16.02 -17.20 1.35
CA THR A 6 -15.26 -16.78 0.18
C THR A 6 -13.80 -16.69 0.60
N ALA A 7 -12.94 -17.54 0.02
CA ALA A 7 -11.50 -17.45 0.22
C ALA A 7 -11.04 -16.04 -0.14
N GLN A 8 -10.52 -15.31 0.83
CA GLN A 8 -10.00 -13.96 0.64
C GLN A 8 -8.72 -14.04 -0.20
N ILE A 9 -8.67 -13.34 -1.33
CA ILE A 9 -7.43 -13.19 -2.10
C ILE A 9 -6.55 -12.20 -1.35
N CYS A 10 -5.36 -12.65 -0.96
CA CYS A 10 -4.36 -11.82 -0.31
C CYS A 10 -3.53 -11.09 -1.36
N GLU A 11 -3.50 -9.77 -1.26
CA GLU A 11 -2.74 -8.94 -2.17
C GLU A 11 -1.31 -8.81 -1.68
N GLU A 12 -0.37 -9.18 -2.55
CA GLU A 12 1.05 -9.13 -2.27
C GLU A 12 1.72 -7.89 -2.88
N PHE A 13 2.85 -7.52 -2.29
CA PHE A 13 3.72 -6.48 -2.82
C PHE A 13 4.19 -6.86 -4.23
N THR A 14 4.25 -5.90 -5.14
CA THR A 14 4.70 -6.15 -6.52
C THR A 14 6.14 -6.64 -6.52
N ASP A 15 6.37 -7.88 -6.95
CA ASP A 15 7.69 -8.44 -7.21
C ASP A 15 8.05 -8.26 -8.69
N LEU A 16 9.20 -7.67 -8.96
CA LEU A 16 9.69 -7.39 -10.31
C LEU A 16 11.11 -7.93 -10.44
N ASP A 17 11.39 -8.54 -11.60
CA ASP A 17 12.75 -8.95 -11.95
C ASP A 17 13.62 -7.78 -12.41
N LEU A 18 14.94 -8.00 -12.43
CA LEU A 18 15.93 -7.04 -12.92
C LEU A 18 15.66 -6.56 -14.36
N SER A 19 15.07 -7.41 -15.22
CA SER A 19 14.69 -7.04 -16.58
C SER A 19 13.71 -5.87 -16.60
N HIS A 20 12.76 -5.82 -15.66
CA HIS A 20 11.82 -4.70 -15.52
C HIS A 20 12.51 -3.41 -15.08
N ALA A 21 13.56 -3.50 -14.25
CA ALA A 21 14.34 -2.34 -13.86
C ALA A 21 15.19 -1.80 -15.01
N ILE A 22 15.64 -2.66 -15.93
CA ILE A 22 16.42 -2.26 -17.13
C ILE A 22 15.50 -1.66 -18.19
N VAL A 23 14.43 -2.36 -18.57
CA VAL A 23 13.46 -1.89 -19.58
C VAL A 23 12.66 -0.69 -19.06
N GLY A 24 12.42 -0.66 -17.75
CA GLY A 24 11.53 0.28 -17.08
C GLY A 24 10.06 -0.15 -17.15
N THR A 25 9.27 0.38 -16.23
CA THR A 25 7.81 0.17 -16.23
C THR A 25 7.08 1.50 -16.01
N SER A 26 5.76 1.51 -16.23
CA SER A 26 4.91 2.67 -15.92
C SER A 26 4.65 2.77 -14.43
N LEU A 27 4.71 3.98 -13.88
CA LEU A 27 4.37 4.25 -12.48
C LEU A 27 2.95 3.73 -12.17
N GLN A 28 2.86 2.93 -11.10
CA GLN A 28 1.62 2.48 -10.51
C GLN A 28 1.80 2.52 -9.00
N VAL A 29 0.85 3.13 -8.30
CA VAL A 29 0.77 3.12 -6.83
C VAL A 29 -0.33 2.13 -6.44
N ARG A 30 0.01 1.18 -5.60
CA ARG A 30 -0.91 0.23 -4.95
C ARG A 30 -0.89 0.51 -3.46
N LEU A 31 -2.06 0.46 -2.84
CA LEU A 31 -2.25 0.73 -1.43
C LEU A 31 -2.73 -0.56 -0.77
N LEU A 32 -1.86 -1.24 -0.04
CA LEU A 32 -2.14 -2.52 0.59
C LEU A 32 -2.42 -2.30 2.07
N LEU A 33 -3.66 -2.51 2.49
CA LEU A 33 -4.10 -2.40 3.87
C LEU A 33 -3.80 -3.68 4.64
N TYR A 34 -3.22 -3.49 5.81
CA TYR A 34 -3.07 -4.48 6.87
C TYR A 34 -3.68 -3.93 8.15
N THR A 35 -4.34 -4.81 8.90
CA THR A 35 -4.90 -4.52 10.23
C THR A 35 -4.55 -5.66 11.18
N ARG A 36 -4.84 -5.51 12.47
CA ARG A 36 -4.56 -6.57 13.45
C ARG A 36 -5.26 -7.89 13.11
N ASP A 37 -6.48 -7.81 12.58
CA ASP A 37 -7.26 -8.97 12.18
C ASP A 37 -6.67 -9.66 10.93
N ASN A 38 -5.85 -8.95 10.15
CA ASN A 38 -5.31 -9.44 8.89
C ASN A 38 -3.88 -8.95 8.63
N GLY A 39 -2.97 -9.25 9.57
CA GLY A 39 -1.60 -8.72 9.55
C GLY A 39 -0.68 -9.29 8.47
N THR A 40 -1.02 -10.45 7.89
CA THR A 40 -0.21 -11.15 6.88
C THR A 40 -0.83 -11.15 5.48
N CYS A 41 -2.05 -10.62 5.32
CA CYS A 41 -2.80 -10.69 4.07
C CYS A 41 -3.26 -9.29 3.69
N GLY A 42 -2.59 -8.71 2.69
CA GLY A 42 -2.89 -7.37 2.22
C GLY A 42 -4.27 -7.30 1.58
N THR A 43 -5.01 -6.23 1.87
CA THR A 43 -6.24 -5.88 1.13
C THR A 43 -5.94 -4.69 0.24
N LEU A 44 -6.13 -4.83 -1.08
CA LEU A 44 -5.96 -3.70 -2.00
C LEU A 44 -7.05 -2.65 -1.78
N LEU A 45 -6.63 -1.42 -1.52
CA LEU A 45 -7.52 -0.27 -1.39
C LEU A 45 -7.82 0.35 -2.75
N SER A 46 -9.06 0.80 -2.90
CA SER A 46 -9.44 1.65 -4.03
C SER A 46 -8.96 3.08 -3.81
N HIS A 47 -8.29 3.65 -4.81
CA HIS A 47 -7.89 5.06 -4.79
C HIS A 47 -9.08 6.00 -4.95
N SER A 48 -10.19 5.52 -5.54
CA SER A 48 -11.41 6.31 -5.72
C SER A 48 -12.31 6.28 -4.49
N ASP A 49 -12.33 5.17 -3.77
CA ASP A 49 -13.25 4.90 -2.67
C ASP A 49 -12.51 4.32 -1.45
N PRO A 50 -12.17 5.15 -0.46
CA PRO A 50 -11.55 4.70 0.79
C PRO A 50 -12.43 3.75 1.62
N SER A 51 -13.75 3.71 1.38
CA SER A 51 -14.68 2.86 2.14
C SER A 51 -14.79 1.44 1.58
N HIS A 52 -14.25 1.17 0.39
CA HIS A 52 -14.34 -0.12 -0.28
C HIS A 52 -13.84 -1.31 0.57
N ALA A 53 -12.89 -1.07 1.48
CA ALA A 53 -12.37 -2.11 2.37
C ALA A 53 -13.16 -2.28 3.68
N HIS A 54 -14.27 -1.58 3.88
CA HIS A 54 -15.14 -1.76 5.06
C HIS A 54 -15.70 -3.19 5.14
N PRO A 55 -15.83 -3.81 6.33
CA PRO A 55 -15.53 -3.29 7.67
C PRO A 55 -14.06 -3.41 8.10
N ARG A 56 -13.16 -3.89 7.23
CA ARG A 56 -11.76 -4.13 7.59
C ARG A 56 -10.98 -2.86 7.86
N VAL A 57 -11.40 -1.73 7.29
CA VAL A 57 -10.76 -0.43 7.51
C VAL A 57 -11.64 0.46 8.40
N ASN A 58 -11.02 1.08 9.39
CA ASN A 58 -11.65 2.10 10.23
C ASN A 58 -10.74 3.33 10.22
N TRP A 59 -11.12 4.35 9.45
CA TRP A 59 -10.31 5.55 9.25
C TRP A 59 -10.19 6.44 10.50
N SER A 60 -11.09 6.29 11.47
CA SER A 60 -11.01 6.99 12.75
C SER A 60 -9.96 6.37 13.70
N ARG A 61 -9.38 5.20 13.35
CA ARG A 61 -8.21 4.64 14.04
C ARG A 61 -6.92 5.24 13.49
N PRO A 62 -5.83 5.27 14.30
CA PRO A 62 -4.51 5.67 13.83
C PRO A 62 -4.10 4.91 12.56
N THR A 63 -3.62 5.64 11.56
CA THR A 63 -3.21 5.09 10.27
C THR A 63 -1.73 5.39 10.02
N ALA A 64 -0.94 4.35 9.79
CA ALA A 64 0.47 4.47 9.41
C ALA A 64 0.65 4.12 7.93
N PHE A 65 1.27 5.02 7.16
CA PHE A 65 1.66 4.76 5.78
C PHE A 65 3.13 4.31 5.74
N VAL A 66 3.37 3.12 5.20
CA VAL A 66 4.71 2.54 5.05
C VAL A 66 5.11 2.66 3.58
N ILE A 67 6.11 3.50 3.31
CA ILE A 67 6.54 3.85 1.95
C ILE A 67 7.98 3.40 1.76
N HIS A 68 8.23 2.52 0.79
CA HIS A 68 9.60 2.11 0.45
C HIS A 68 10.30 3.13 -0.47
N GLY A 69 11.62 3.00 -0.61
CA GLY A 69 12.44 3.84 -1.49
C GLY A 69 12.79 3.17 -2.83
N TYR A 70 13.91 3.61 -3.41
CA TYR A 70 14.51 3.12 -4.66
C TYR A 70 14.78 1.61 -4.67
N ARG A 71 14.38 0.89 -5.74
CA ARG A 71 14.46 -0.57 -5.86
C ARG A 71 15.17 -1.03 -7.14
N PRO A 72 16.51 -0.97 -7.24
CA PRO A 72 17.23 -1.28 -8.47
C PRO A 72 16.99 -2.71 -9.01
N THR A 73 16.61 -3.65 -8.15
CA THR A 73 16.31 -5.05 -8.53
C THR A 73 14.83 -5.34 -8.71
N GLY A 74 13.94 -4.44 -8.28
CA GLY A 74 12.50 -4.69 -8.32
C GLY A 74 11.94 -5.68 -7.30
N SER A 75 12.77 -6.33 -6.48
CA SER A 75 12.28 -7.28 -5.47
C SER A 75 11.43 -6.62 -4.37
N PRO A 76 10.70 -7.34 -3.50
CA PRO A 76 10.06 -6.77 -2.30
C PRO A 76 11.08 -6.36 -1.22
N PRO A 77 10.80 -5.38 -0.34
CA PRO A 77 11.72 -5.01 0.73
C PRO A 77 11.67 -6.06 1.85
N MET A 78 12.81 -6.64 2.23
CA MET A 78 12.86 -7.68 3.28
C MET A 78 12.34 -7.21 4.65
N TRP A 79 12.37 -5.90 4.90
CA TRP A 79 11.89 -5.30 6.16
C TRP A 79 10.38 -5.08 6.19
N LEU A 80 9.68 -5.19 5.05
CA LEU A 80 8.31 -4.72 4.88
C LEU A 80 7.32 -5.45 5.80
N GLN A 81 7.39 -6.79 5.83
CA GLN A 81 6.52 -7.58 6.70
C GLN A 81 6.78 -7.25 8.17
N ARG A 82 8.05 -7.24 8.59
CA ARG A 82 8.44 -7.01 9.98
C ARG A 82 7.99 -5.63 10.49
N ILE A 83 8.13 -4.56 9.69
CA ILE A 83 7.69 -3.24 10.14
C ILE A 83 6.16 -3.16 10.25
N THR A 84 5.43 -3.80 9.32
CA THR A 84 3.96 -3.87 9.36
C THR A 84 3.48 -4.55 10.64
N GLU A 85 4.06 -5.70 10.98
CA GLU A 85 3.76 -6.44 12.21
C GLU A 85 4.05 -5.61 13.47
N LEU A 86 5.20 -4.93 13.53
CA LEU A 86 5.57 -4.08 14.66
C LEU A 86 4.62 -2.90 14.84
N LEU A 87 4.19 -2.25 13.76
CA LEU A 87 3.22 -1.15 13.81
C LEU A 87 1.85 -1.64 14.32
N LEU A 88 1.36 -2.78 13.81
CA LEU A 88 0.09 -3.39 14.24
C LEU A 88 0.12 -3.89 15.69
N SER A 89 1.30 -4.28 16.19
CA SER A 89 1.47 -4.65 17.60
C SER A 89 1.42 -3.45 18.56
N ARG A 90 1.71 -2.24 18.07
CA ARG A 90 1.85 -1.04 18.91
C ARG A 90 0.53 -0.28 19.12
N ALA A 91 -0.35 -0.30 18.13
CA ALA A 91 -1.65 0.36 18.21
C ALA A 91 -2.71 -0.44 17.45
N ASP A 92 -3.97 -0.34 17.89
CA ASP A 92 -5.08 -0.83 17.07
C ASP A 92 -5.36 0.18 15.96
N GLY A 93 -4.95 -0.13 14.75
CA GLY A 93 -4.97 0.82 13.65
C GLY A 93 -4.78 0.19 12.29
N ASN A 94 -4.65 1.05 11.29
CA ASN A 94 -4.45 0.68 9.91
C ASN A 94 -2.96 0.83 9.55
N VAL A 95 -2.37 -0.16 8.90
CA VAL A 95 -1.08 -0.02 8.22
C VAL A 95 -1.32 -0.10 6.73
N VAL A 96 -1.01 0.97 6.01
CA VAL A 96 -1.14 1.04 4.55
C VAL A 96 0.26 1.01 3.94
N VAL A 97 0.62 -0.13 3.36
CA VAL A 97 1.84 -0.24 2.55
C VAL A 97 1.59 0.44 1.20
N VAL A 98 2.44 1.41 0.87
CA VAL A 98 2.42 2.11 -0.42
C VAL A 98 3.43 1.44 -1.34
N ASP A 99 2.93 0.55 -2.18
CA ASP A 99 3.69 -0.14 -3.21
C ASP A 99 3.69 0.71 -4.49
N TRP A 100 4.80 1.40 -4.71
CA TRP A 100 5.07 2.14 -5.95
C TRP A 100 6.23 1.50 -6.72
N ASN A 101 6.44 0.19 -6.54
CA ASN A 101 7.64 -0.50 -7.00
C ASN A 101 7.83 -0.43 -8.52
N ARG A 102 6.74 -0.37 -9.29
CA ARG A 102 6.76 -0.13 -10.75
C ARG A 102 7.39 1.22 -11.13
N GLY A 103 7.26 2.24 -10.28
CA GLY A 103 7.94 3.53 -10.44
C GLY A 103 9.30 3.61 -9.77
N ALA A 104 9.56 2.78 -8.76
CA ALA A 104 10.80 2.76 -7.97
C ALA A 104 11.89 1.83 -8.53
N ALA A 105 11.49 0.84 -9.35
CA ALA A 105 12.37 -0.13 -9.96
C ALA A 105 12.84 0.35 -11.34
N ASN A 106 14.00 1.01 -11.36
CA ASN A 106 14.64 1.44 -12.59
C ASN A 106 16.15 1.57 -12.40
N ILE A 107 16.98 1.18 -13.35
CA ILE A 107 18.43 1.41 -13.24
C ILE A 107 18.80 2.90 -13.35
N ASN A 108 17.95 3.71 -14.00
CA ASN A 108 18.11 5.15 -14.08
C ASN A 108 17.50 5.80 -12.84
N TYR A 109 18.35 6.16 -11.89
CA TYR A 109 17.97 6.79 -10.64
C TYR A 109 17.19 8.11 -10.84
N MET A 110 17.54 8.92 -11.85
CA MET A 110 16.86 10.20 -12.09
C MET A 110 15.39 10.01 -12.48
N LYS A 111 15.09 8.95 -13.24
CA LYS A 111 13.71 8.58 -13.57
C LYS A 111 12.92 8.19 -12.33
N VAL A 112 13.57 7.54 -11.35
CA VAL A 112 12.93 7.22 -10.07
C VAL A 112 12.66 8.49 -9.27
N VAL A 113 13.61 9.42 -9.21
CA VAL A 113 13.43 10.73 -8.56
C VAL A 113 12.21 11.47 -9.14
N GLU A 114 12.08 11.52 -10.46
CA GLU A 114 10.91 12.13 -11.13
C GLU A 114 9.59 11.45 -10.71
N ASN A 115 9.57 10.11 -10.67
CA ASN A 115 8.39 9.34 -10.27
C ASN A 115 7.96 9.58 -8.82
N THR A 116 8.88 9.94 -7.92
CA THR A 116 8.53 10.21 -6.51
C THR A 116 7.47 11.31 -6.38
N ARG A 117 7.52 12.33 -7.23
CA ARG A 117 6.55 13.43 -7.22
C ARG A 117 5.15 12.94 -7.57
N ALA A 118 5.02 12.20 -8.66
CA ALA A 118 3.74 11.64 -9.10
C ALA A 118 3.18 10.60 -8.11
N ALA A 119 4.04 9.80 -7.48
CA ALA A 119 3.64 8.89 -6.41
C ALA A 119 3.13 9.65 -5.17
N GLY A 120 3.80 10.74 -4.80
CA GLY A 120 3.39 11.63 -3.71
C GLY A 120 2.06 12.33 -3.98
N ASP A 121 1.84 12.82 -5.21
CA ASP A 121 0.58 13.44 -5.62
C ASP A 121 -0.58 12.43 -5.55
N ASN A 122 -0.35 11.20 -6.01
CA ASN A 122 -1.31 10.11 -5.93
C ASN A 122 -1.69 9.78 -4.47
N LEU A 123 -0.70 9.61 -3.60
CA LEU A 123 -0.92 9.33 -2.18
C LEU A 123 -1.63 10.50 -1.47
N THR A 124 -1.24 11.74 -1.79
CA THR A 124 -1.88 12.95 -1.24
C THR A 124 -3.35 13.02 -1.61
N ALA A 125 -3.71 12.68 -2.85
CA ALA A 125 -5.09 12.64 -3.29
C ALA A 125 -5.91 11.61 -2.51
N PHE A 126 -5.32 10.45 -2.19
CA PHE A 126 -5.98 9.43 -1.37
C PHE A 126 -6.16 9.89 0.08
N VAL A 127 -5.13 10.45 0.72
CA VAL A 127 -5.21 10.96 2.10
C VAL A 127 -6.29 12.04 2.24
N LYS A 128 -6.41 12.95 1.28
CA LYS A 128 -7.49 13.95 1.26
C LYS A 128 -8.88 13.33 1.25
N LYS A 129 -9.07 12.22 0.55
CA LYS A 129 -10.37 11.51 0.53
C LYS A 129 -10.67 10.86 1.86
N ILE A 130 -9.67 10.28 2.53
CA ILE A 130 -9.81 9.75 3.88
C ILE A 130 -10.27 10.86 4.84
N GLN A 131 -9.61 12.02 4.82
CA GLN A 131 -9.96 13.16 5.67
C GLN A 131 -11.41 13.63 5.44
N VAL A 132 -11.85 13.73 4.18
CA VAL A 132 -13.24 14.09 3.86
C VAL A 132 -14.23 13.01 4.31
N PHE A 133 -13.86 11.73 4.23
CA PHE A 133 -14.71 10.64 4.70
C PHE A 133 -14.88 10.66 6.23
N ASP A 134 -13.79 10.86 6.97
CA ASP A 134 -13.81 10.92 8.43
C ASP A 134 -14.68 12.08 8.93
N LEU A 135 -14.55 13.26 8.30
CA LEU A 135 -15.40 14.45 8.56
C LEU A 135 -16.89 14.26 8.24
N ARG A 136 -17.30 13.19 7.53
CA ARG A 136 -18.70 12.90 7.23
C ARG A 136 -19.35 11.94 8.24
N ILE A 137 -18.55 11.35 9.12
CA ILE A 137 -19.01 10.39 10.13
C ILE A 137 -19.12 11.02 11.53
N GLU A 138 -18.50 12.19 11.73
CA GLU A 138 -18.78 13.12 12.84
C GLU A 138 -20.01 14.00 12.55
#